data_AF-A0A6A7KRH2-F1
#
_entry.id   AF-A0A6A7KRH2-F1
#
_cell.length_a   1.000
_cell.length_b   1.000
_cell.length_c   1.000
_cell.angle_alpha   90.00
_cell.angle_beta   90.00
_cell.angle_gamma   90.00
#
_symmetry.space_group_name_H-M   'P 1'
#
loop_
_entity.id
_entity.type
_entity.pdbx_description
1 polymer ?
#
loop_
_entity_poly.entity_id
_entity_poly.type
_entity_poly.pdbx_seq_one_letter_code
_entity_poly.pdbx_strand_id
1 'polypeptide(L)'
;MKHAFLSAAIAIPILAAAGAAVAAEVTVRGQEILVDGRPFPIRGASAEGRLAALKALGATTVRSYGDDPGPLLAEAGRLGMKVIAGLWLEPPRRGFDYRNRALVEAQLAAFRTIVERYRDSPALLAWGIGNEVEAELTDTSLVWPAIEEAARLVKSLDPRHPAMAVLAEAGDGKVKKIRALAPSIDVLGVNSYGDALPSLPKRVREQGWTGPIVVTELGAIGQWQAGQTPWGARIEPTSTEKAERLRRYLAAIKSETAGHILFLWGQKQEVTPTWHGLLLPGGEWMQASEVMAEAWGGHTPGGNRAPRVAALRLPAGPVAERGRPIEARLDASDPDGDKLTVKWTLLAESTDLKKGGDRESVPPDHSAAIRAEGSYARIDSLPPGNYRLFAVAHDGRGAAATANVPFQVR
;
A
#
# COMPACT_ATOMS: atom_id res chain seq x y z
N MET A 1 -16.77 -49.64 -61.22
CA MET A 1 -17.44 -49.18 -59.99
C MET A 1 -16.36 -49.00 -58.93
N LYS A 2 -16.16 -47.77 -58.43
CA LYS A 2 -15.07 -47.43 -57.50
C LYS A 2 -15.54 -47.69 -56.07
N HIS A 3 -14.84 -48.54 -55.33
CA HIS A 3 -15.06 -48.73 -53.90
C HIS A 3 -14.26 -47.68 -53.12
N ALA A 4 -14.95 -46.85 -52.35
CA ALA A 4 -14.35 -45.89 -51.41
C ALA A 4 -14.30 -46.54 -50.02
N PHE A 5 -13.10 -46.65 -49.46
CA PHE A 5 -12.89 -47.00 -48.05
C PHE A 5 -12.94 -45.71 -47.21
N LEU A 6 -13.84 -45.68 -46.23
CA LEU A 6 -13.94 -44.61 -45.24
C LEU A 6 -13.17 -45.05 -43.98
N SER A 7 -12.00 -44.46 -43.73
CA SER A 7 -11.27 -44.63 -42.46
C SER A 7 -11.83 -43.67 -41.42
N ALA A 8 -12.48 -44.19 -40.38
CA ALA A 8 -12.88 -43.42 -39.21
C ALA A 8 -11.69 -43.32 -38.24
N ALA A 9 -11.14 -42.12 -38.07
CA ALA A 9 -10.14 -41.84 -37.05
C ALA A 9 -10.85 -41.62 -35.71
N ILE A 10 -10.62 -42.52 -34.75
CA ILE A 10 -11.09 -42.38 -33.37
C ILE A 10 -10.11 -41.43 -32.65
N ALA A 11 -10.56 -40.21 -32.36
CA ALA A 11 -9.84 -39.28 -31.52
C ALA A 11 -10.07 -39.65 -30.04
N ILE A 12 -9.02 -40.10 -29.36
CA ILE A 12 -9.03 -40.31 -27.91
C ILE A 12 -8.73 -38.96 -27.25
N PRO A 13 -9.60 -38.45 -26.35
CA PRO A 13 -9.32 -37.22 -25.63
C PRO A 13 -8.22 -37.49 -24.60
N ILE A 14 -7.08 -36.81 -24.73
CA ILE A 14 -6.07 -36.77 -23.68
C ILE A 14 -6.61 -35.84 -22.59
N LEU A 15 -7.14 -36.42 -21.52
CA LEU A 15 -7.35 -35.69 -20.27
C LEU A 15 -5.96 -35.33 -19.72
N ALA A 16 -5.59 -34.05 -19.80
CA ALA A 16 -4.47 -33.53 -19.05
C ALA A 16 -4.84 -33.61 -17.56
N ALA A 17 -4.21 -34.53 -16.83
CA ALA A 17 -4.26 -34.55 -15.38
C ALA A 17 -3.68 -33.22 -14.89
N ALA A 18 -4.49 -32.43 -14.19
CA ALA A 18 -4.02 -31.25 -13.48
C ALA A 18 -3.06 -31.73 -12.38
N GLY A 19 -1.76 -31.75 -12.68
CA GLY A 19 -0.74 -32.00 -11.68
C GLY A 19 -0.88 -30.96 -10.57
N ALA A 20 -0.84 -31.39 -9.32
CA ALA A 20 -0.79 -30.49 -8.18
C ALA A 20 0.30 -29.45 -8.44
N ALA A 21 -0.06 -28.16 -8.46
CA ALA A 21 0.89 -27.08 -8.69
C ALA A 21 2.00 -27.19 -7.63
N VAL A 22 3.22 -27.51 -8.07
CA VAL A 22 4.36 -27.62 -7.17
C VAL A 22 4.61 -26.24 -6.55
N ALA A 23 4.78 -26.18 -5.24
CA ALA A 23 5.13 -24.94 -4.57
C ALA A 23 6.43 -24.39 -5.17
N ALA A 24 6.44 -23.11 -5.53
CA ALA A 24 7.63 -22.51 -6.13
C ALA A 24 8.79 -22.50 -5.14
N GLU A 25 10.01 -22.63 -5.65
CA GLU A 25 11.21 -22.51 -4.85
C GLU A 25 11.58 -21.03 -4.70
N VAL A 26 11.63 -20.52 -3.46
CA VAL A 26 12.04 -19.15 -3.18
C VAL A 26 13.39 -19.15 -2.48
N THR A 27 14.39 -18.48 -3.07
CA THR A 27 15.73 -18.39 -2.48
C THR A 27 16.24 -16.95 -2.47
N VAL A 28 17.20 -16.69 -1.58
CA VAL A 28 17.92 -15.42 -1.51
C VAL A 28 19.35 -15.64 -2.00
N ARG A 29 19.81 -14.82 -2.95
CA ARG A 29 21.19 -14.82 -3.45
C ARG A 29 21.75 -13.41 -3.44
N GLY A 30 22.64 -13.13 -2.49
CA GLY A 30 23.15 -11.78 -2.29
C GLY A 30 22.01 -10.81 -1.99
N GLN A 31 21.76 -9.86 -2.89
CA GLN A 31 20.71 -8.86 -2.75
C GLN A 31 19.42 -9.22 -3.50
N GLU A 32 19.38 -10.36 -4.19
CA GLU A 32 18.25 -10.79 -5.01
C GLU A 32 17.36 -11.80 -4.28
N ILE A 33 16.07 -11.74 -4.58
CA ILE A 33 15.11 -12.82 -4.30
C ILE A 33 14.87 -13.54 -5.63
N LEU A 34 14.88 -14.87 -5.60
CA LEU A 34 14.68 -15.72 -6.76
C LEU A 34 13.42 -16.55 -6.57
N VAL A 35 12.67 -16.71 -7.65
CA VAL A 35 11.56 -17.66 -7.75
C VAL A 35 11.92 -18.65 -8.85
N ASP A 36 11.98 -19.93 -8.51
CA ASP A 36 12.37 -21.03 -9.41
C ASP A 36 13.71 -20.75 -10.12
N GLY A 37 14.70 -20.28 -9.35
CA GLY A 37 16.06 -19.98 -9.80
C GLY A 37 16.21 -18.70 -10.64
N ARG A 38 15.14 -17.91 -10.83
CA ARG A 38 15.18 -16.67 -11.61
C ARG A 38 15.00 -15.44 -10.72
N PRO A 39 15.76 -14.34 -10.93
CA PRO A 39 15.53 -13.08 -10.21
C PRO A 39 14.07 -12.64 -10.35
N PHE A 40 13.44 -12.39 -9.20
CA PHE A 40 12.03 -12.04 -9.13
C PHE A 40 11.88 -10.61 -8.61
N PRO A 41 11.62 -9.62 -9.49
CA PRO A 41 11.44 -8.24 -9.06
C PRO A 41 10.10 -8.09 -8.33
N ILE A 42 10.14 -7.63 -7.09
CA ILE A 42 8.94 -7.35 -6.31
C ILE A 42 8.34 -6.02 -6.79
N ARG A 43 7.19 -6.09 -7.46
CA ARG A 43 6.41 -4.94 -7.92
C ARG A 43 5.01 -5.13 -7.39
N GLY A 44 4.70 -4.54 -6.25
CA GLY A 44 3.47 -4.88 -5.57
C GLY A 44 2.80 -3.73 -4.86
N ALA A 45 1.71 -4.07 -4.19
CA ALA A 45 1.02 -3.21 -3.27
C ALA A 45 0.46 -4.02 -2.08
N SER A 46 0.29 -3.36 -0.95
CA SER A 46 -0.62 -3.83 0.09
C SER A 46 -2.04 -3.62 -0.45
N ALA A 47 -2.80 -4.70 -0.62
CA ALA A 47 -4.06 -4.66 -1.35
C ALA A 47 -5.24 -5.20 -0.52
N GLU A 48 -6.35 -4.46 -0.54
CA GLU A 48 -7.60 -4.85 0.12
C GLU A 48 -8.55 -5.60 -0.85
N GLY A 49 -8.13 -5.81 -2.10
CA GLY A 49 -8.90 -6.49 -3.13
C GLY A 49 -8.50 -6.04 -4.54
N ARG A 50 -9.36 -6.29 -5.53
CA ARG A 50 -9.18 -5.88 -6.94
C ARG A 50 -7.84 -6.32 -7.54
N LEU A 51 -7.39 -7.53 -7.20
CA LEU A 51 -6.07 -8.03 -7.60
C LEU A 51 -5.93 -8.19 -9.11
N ALA A 52 -7.02 -8.50 -9.84
CA ALA A 52 -7.00 -8.54 -11.29
C ALA A 52 -6.65 -7.17 -11.92
N ALA A 53 -7.18 -6.09 -11.36
CA ALA A 53 -6.84 -4.73 -11.80
C ALA A 53 -5.38 -4.40 -11.46
N LEU A 54 -4.93 -4.75 -10.25
CA LEU A 54 -3.52 -4.58 -9.85
C LEU A 54 -2.57 -5.37 -10.75
N LYS A 55 -2.93 -6.61 -11.11
CA LYS A 55 -2.18 -7.46 -12.04
C LYS A 55 -2.09 -6.83 -13.43
N ALA A 56 -3.17 -6.23 -13.93
CA ALA A 56 -3.18 -5.53 -15.22
C ALA A 56 -2.20 -4.35 -15.26
N LEU A 57 -1.95 -3.70 -14.12
CA LEU A 57 -0.90 -2.68 -13.99
C LEU A 57 0.52 -3.27 -14.00
N GLY A 58 0.70 -4.59 -14.11
CA GLY A 58 2.01 -5.23 -14.16
C GLY A 58 2.54 -5.68 -12.79
N ALA A 59 1.70 -5.70 -11.76
CA ALA A 59 2.10 -6.16 -10.44
C ALA A 59 2.47 -7.66 -10.44
N THR A 60 3.48 -7.99 -9.65
CA THR A 60 3.98 -9.35 -9.41
C THR A 60 3.66 -9.83 -8.00
N THR A 61 3.49 -8.91 -7.04
CA THR A 61 3.40 -9.25 -5.61
C THR A 61 2.25 -8.52 -4.92
N VAL A 62 1.65 -9.17 -3.93
CA VAL A 62 0.74 -8.55 -2.95
C VAL A 62 1.29 -8.77 -1.55
N ARG A 63 1.12 -7.80 -0.64
CA ARG A 63 1.50 -7.92 0.77
C ARG A 63 0.26 -7.90 1.66
N SER A 64 0.26 -8.75 2.70
CA SER A 64 -0.68 -8.70 3.83
C SER A 64 0.08 -8.46 5.15
N TYR A 65 -0.67 -8.21 6.23
CA TYR A 65 -0.10 -7.85 7.54
C TYR A 65 -0.38 -8.89 8.63
N GLY A 66 -1.59 -9.43 8.72
CA GLY A 66 -1.98 -10.29 9.86
C GLY A 66 -3.26 -11.10 9.73
N ASP A 67 -4.11 -10.81 8.74
CA ASP A 67 -5.30 -11.62 8.47
C ASP A 67 -4.91 -13.01 7.94
N ASP A 68 -5.87 -13.95 7.98
CA ASP A 68 -5.71 -15.27 7.36
C ASP A 68 -5.28 -15.13 5.88
N PRO A 69 -4.06 -15.57 5.50
CA PRO A 69 -3.56 -15.33 4.15
C PRO A 69 -4.19 -16.26 3.12
N GLY A 70 -4.95 -17.29 3.52
CA GLY A 70 -5.52 -18.30 2.63
C GLY A 70 -6.29 -17.73 1.42
N PRO A 71 -7.31 -16.87 1.62
CA PRO A 71 -8.04 -16.25 0.52
C PRO A 71 -7.14 -15.43 -0.43
N LEU A 72 -6.18 -14.68 0.14
CA LEU A 72 -5.25 -13.87 -0.65
C LEU A 72 -4.28 -14.74 -1.46
N LEU A 73 -3.73 -15.79 -0.86
CA LEU A 73 -2.84 -16.76 -1.51
C LEU A 73 -3.56 -17.46 -2.66
N ALA A 74 -4.82 -17.88 -2.46
CA ALA A 74 -5.62 -18.50 -3.49
C ALA A 74 -5.85 -17.54 -4.67
N GLU A 75 -6.28 -16.30 -4.40
CA GLU A 75 -6.52 -15.30 -5.44
C GLU A 75 -5.26 -14.94 -6.22
N ALA A 76 -4.17 -14.64 -5.51
CA ALA A 76 -2.90 -14.32 -6.12
C ALA A 76 -2.39 -15.49 -6.97
N GLY A 77 -2.54 -16.73 -6.49
CA GLY A 77 -2.20 -17.94 -7.24
C GLY A 77 -2.95 -18.04 -8.58
N ARG A 78 -4.27 -17.78 -8.59
CA ARG A 78 -5.07 -17.77 -9.83
C ARG A 78 -4.60 -16.71 -10.84
N LEU A 79 -4.02 -15.62 -10.35
CA LEU A 79 -3.52 -14.50 -11.16
C LEU A 79 -2.02 -14.61 -11.51
N GLY A 80 -1.35 -15.68 -11.07
CA GLY A 80 0.10 -15.83 -11.24
C GLY A 80 0.89 -14.73 -10.52
N MET A 81 0.40 -14.29 -9.36
CA MET A 81 1.06 -13.34 -8.46
C MET A 81 1.61 -14.07 -7.24
N LYS A 82 2.54 -13.40 -6.55
CA LYS A 82 3.16 -13.88 -5.32
C LYS A 82 2.68 -13.07 -4.10
N VAL A 83 2.78 -13.65 -2.91
CA VAL A 83 2.28 -13.05 -1.67
C VAL A 83 3.39 -12.98 -0.62
N ILE A 84 3.62 -11.80 -0.06
CA ILE A 84 4.31 -11.63 1.21
C ILE A 84 3.24 -11.76 2.30
N ALA A 85 3.19 -12.92 2.95
CA ALA A 85 2.15 -13.25 3.92
C ALA A 85 2.57 -12.73 5.31
N GLY A 86 1.84 -11.74 5.81
CA GLY A 86 2.11 -11.11 7.10
C GLY A 86 1.76 -12.02 8.29
N LEU A 87 2.64 -12.01 9.29
CA LEU A 87 2.44 -12.57 10.62
C LEU A 87 2.49 -11.41 11.61
N TRP A 88 1.33 -11.03 12.14
CA TRP A 88 1.20 -9.84 12.98
C TRP A 88 1.79 -10.07 14.36
N LEU A 89 2.97 -9.49 14.59
CA LEU A 89 3.53 -9.33 15.93
C LEU A 89 2.82 -8.17 16.62
N GLU A 90 2.20 -8.43 17.77
CA GLU A 90 1.52 -7.37 18.52
C GLU A 90 2.52 -6.30 18.99
N PRO A 91 2.28 -5.01 18.68
CA PRO A 91 3.21 -3.96 19.01
C PRO A 91 3.09 -3.54 20.49
N PRO A 92 4.19 -3.34 21.23
CA PRO A 92 4.13 -2.98 22.65
C PRO A 92 3.39 -1.68 22.94
N ARG A 93 3.35 -0.74 21.98
CA ARG A 93 2.57 0.51 22.09
C ARG A 93 1.06 0.27 22.30
N ARG A 94 0.55 -0.92 21.96
CA ARG A 94 -0.84 -1.36 22.18
C ARG A 94 -1.03 -2.17 23.48
N GLY A 95 0.01 -2.22 24.33
CA GLY A 95 -0.03 -2.89 25.63
C GLY A 95 0.49 -4.33 25.64
N PHE A 96 1.05 -4.83 24.53
CA PHE A 96 1.64 -6.17 24.49
C PHE A 96 2.99 -6.22 25.23
N ASP A 97 3.14 -7.15 26.19
CA ASP A 97 4.35 -7.30 26.98
C ASP A 97 5.13 -8.57 26.58
N TYR A 98 6.25 -8.38 25.88
CA TYR A 98 7.13 -9.48 25.45
C TYR A 98 7.85 -10.22 26.59
N ARG A 99 7.73 -9.74 27.84
CA ARG A 99 8.18 -10.50 29.03
C ARG A 99 7.15 -11.52 29.47
N ASN A 100 5.88 -11.34 29.09
CA ASN A 100 4.82 -12.28 29.41
C ASN A 100 4.88 -13.47 28.46
N ARG A 101 5.60 -14.51 28.88
CA ARG A 101 5.83 -15.72 28.08
C ARG A 101 4.53 -16.37 27.60
N ALA A 102 3.45 -16.35 28.40
CA ALA A 102 2.18 -16.94 28.00
C ALA A 102 1.56 -16.22 26.78
N LEU A 103 1.65 -14.89 26.72
CA LEU A 103 1.18 -14.10 25.56
C LEU A 103 2.04 -14.37 24.33
N VAL A 104 3.36 -14.42 24.49
CA VAL A 104 4.26 -14.69 23.37
C VAL A 104 4.07 -16.11 22.83
N GLU A 105 3.95 -17.12 23.69
CA GLU A 105 3.66 -18.50 23.27
C GLU A 105 2.32 -18.61 22.52
N ALA A 106 1.28 -17.93 22.99
CA ALA A 106 -0.02 -17.94 22.31
C ALA A 106 0.08 -17.35 20.89
N GLN A 107 0.82 -16.25 20.72
CA GLN A 107 1.07 -15.63 19.42
C GLN A 107 1.89 -16.54 18.50
N LEU A 108 2.95 -17.17 19.01
CA LEU A 108 3.77 -18.12 18.25
C LEU A 108 2.99 -19.39 17.86
N ALA A 109 2.10 -19.88 18.72
CA ALA A 109 1.22 -21.01 18.39
C ALA A 109 0.24 -20.66 17.25
N ALA A 110 -0.28 -19.43 17.23
CA ALA A 110 -1.09 -18.93 16.11
C ALA A 110 -0.27 -18.88 14.81
N PHE A 111 0.96 -18.37 14.86
CA PHE A 111 1.86 -18.36 13.70
C PHE A 111 2.18 -19.77 13.19
N ARG A 112 2.47 -20.72 14.10
CA ARG A 112 2.68 -22.13 13.73
C ARG A 112 1.51 -22.67 12.91
N THR A 113 0.29 -22.43 13.36
CA THR A 113 -0.94 -22.88 12.68
C THR A 113 -1.04 -22.30 11.26
N ILE A 114 -0.72 -21.02 11.08
CA ILE A 114 -0.75 -20.34 9.78
C ILE A 114 0.35 -20.91 8.86
N VAL A 115 1.58 -21.02 9.36
CA VAL A 115 2.73 -21.47 8.56
C VAL A 115 2.56 -22.93 8.12
N GLU A 116 2.21 -23.83 9.04
CA GLU A 116 1.99 -25.25 8.72
C GLU A 116 0.87 -25.42 7.68
N ARG A 117 -0.17 -24.59 7.74
CA ARG A 117 -1.29 -24.64 6.80
C ARG A 117 -0.93 -24.16 5.40
N TYR A 118 -0.11 -23.10 5.27
CA TYR A 118 0.04 -22.37 4.00
C TYR A 118 1.44 -22.40 3.39
N ARG A 119 2.44 -22.98 4.07
CA ARG A 119 3.82 -23.09 3.54
C ARG A 119 3.90 -23.74 2.17
N ASP A 120 2.97 -24.63 1.81
CA ASP A 120 2.96 -25.33 0.53
C ASP A 120 2.19 -24.57 -0.57
N SER A 121 1.74 -23.35 -0.31
CA SER A 121 1.06 -22.52 -1.31
C SER A 121 2.03 -22.11 -2.43
N PRO A 122 1.71 -22.36 -3.72
CA PRO A 122 2.54 -21.91 -4.84
C PRO A 122 2.56 -20.39 -5.01
N ALA A 123 1.63 -19.67 -4.37
CA ALA A 123 1.59 -18.21 -4.40
C ALA A 123 2.47 -17.57 -3.30
N LEU A 124 2.96 -18.32 -2.33
CA LEU A 124 3.75 -17.75 -1.24
C LEU A 124 5.12 -17.27 -1.77
N LEU A 125 5.56 -16.09 -1.30
CA LEU A 125 6.88 -15.52 -1.57
C LEU A 125 7.74 -15.52 -0.32
N ALA A 126 7.22 -14.99 0.77
CA ALA A 126 7.94 -14.75 2.01
C ALA A 126 6.96 -14.63 3.17
N TRP A 127 7.44 -14.92 4.37
CA TRP A 127 6.72 -14.65 5.61
C TRP A 127 7.14 -13.28 6.16
N GLY A 128 6.22 -12.31 6.18
CA GLY A 128 6.44 -10.98 6.74
C GLY A 128 6.23 -10.96 8.25
N ILE A 129 7.31 -10.94 9.03
CA ILE A 129 7.28 -11.03 10.49
C ILE A 129 7.17 -9.64 11.09
N GLY A 130 5.99 -9.34 11.62
CA GLY A 130 5.65 -8.06 12.19
C GLY A 130 5.58 -6.93 11.16
N ASN A 131 5.15 -5.77 11.64
CA ASN A 131 5.19 -4.52 10.91
C ASN A 131 5.42 -3.40 11.93
N GLU A 132 6.59 -2.75 11.86
CA GLU A 132 6.90 -1.59 12.69
C GLU A 132 6.72 -1.86 14.20
N VAL A 133 7.06 -3.07 14.64
CA VAL A 133 6.85 -3.51 16.04
C VAL A 133 7.61 -2.61 17.02
N GLU A 134 8.71 -2.01 16.55
CA GLU A 134 9.56 -1.09 17.31
C GLU A 134 9.06 0.35 17.32
N ALA A 135 8.03 0.69 16.54
CA ALA A 135 7.60 2.07 16.36
C ALA A 135 7.10 2.67 17.69
N GLU A 136 7.48 3.93 17.89
CA GLU A 136 7.08 4.76 19.04
C GLU A 136 7.56 4.26 20.41
N LEU A 137 8.51 3.34 20.43
CA LEU A 137 9.10 2.87 21.67
C LEU A 137 10.36 3.67 22.00
N THR A 138 10.49 4.05 23.28
CA THR A 138 11.74 4.56 23.83
C THR A 138 12.75 3.44 24.07
N ASP A 139 12.27 2.26 24.48
CA ASP A 139 13.05 1.04 24.58
C ASP A 139 12.56 -0.03 23.59
N THR A 140 13.46 -0.47 22.72
CA THR A 140 13.21 -1.49 21.69
C THR A 140 13.86 -2.83 22.01
N SER A 141 14.50 -2.97 23.19
CA SER A 141 15.36 -4.10 23.56
C SER A 141 14.67 -5.46 23.43
N LEU A 142 13.38 -5.54 23.73
CA LEU A 142 12.59 -6.78 23.66
C LEU A 142 11.99 -7.06 22.28
N VAL A 143 11.92 -6.07 21.38
CA VAL A 143 11.31 -6.24 20.06
C VAL A 143 12.19 -7.09 19.15
N TRP A 144 13.50 -6.85 19.14
CA TRP A 144 14.42 -7.57 18.25
C TRP A 144 14.50 -9.07 18.56
N PRO A 145 14.64 -9.50 19.83
CA PRO A 145 14.56 -10.91 20.18
C PRO A 145 13.20 -11.54 19.87
N ALA A 146 12.10 -10.80 19.98
CA ALA A 146 10.78 -11.31 19.62
C ALA A 146 10.64 -11.57 18.10
N ILE A 147 11.18 -10.67 17.28
CA ILE A 147 11.27 -10.85 15.82
C ILE A 147 12.10 -12.11 15.50
N GLU A 148 13.24 -12.29 16.17
CA GLU A 148 14.08 -13.48 16.01
C GLU A 148 13.37 -14.77 16.40
N GLU A 149 12.65 -14.75 17.52
CA GLU A 149 11.94 -15.93 18.01
C GLU A 149 10.88 -16.39 17.00
N ALA A 150 10.12 -15.44 16.45
CA ALA A 150 9.16 -15.72 15.37
C ALA A 150 9.87 -16.19 14.08
N ALA A 151 10.99 -15.57 13.69
CA ALA A 151 11.75 -15.96 12.50
C ALA A 151 12.30 -17.37 12.59
N ARG A 152 12.86 -17.74 13.74
CA ARG A 152 13.37 -19.09 14.00
C ARG A 152 12.24 -20.13 13.96
N LEU A 153 11.08 -19.81 14.53
CA LEU A 153 9.89 -20.67 14.43
C LEU A 153 9.51 -20.89 12.97
N VAL A 154 9.34 -19.82 12.20
CA VAL A 154 8.97 -19.88 10.78
C VAL A 154 9.97 -20.75 10.01
N LYS A 155 11.28 -20.52 10.16
CA LYS A 155 12.31 -21.29 9.44
C LYS A 155 12.37 -22.76 9.84
N SER A 156 12.01 -23.10 11.08
CA SER A 156 11.91 -24.49 11.51
C SER A 156 10.73 -25.23 10.86
N LEU A 157 9.68 -24.50 10.49
CA LEU A 157 8.45 -25.02 9.90
C LEU A 157 8.44 -24.98 8.37
N ASP A 158 9.08 -23.97 7.80
CA ASP A 158 9.14 -23.69 6.37
C ASP A 158 10.53 -23.16 6.00
N PRO A 159 11.49 -24.07 5.71
CA PRO A 159 12.83 -23.67 5.27
C PRO A 159 12.86 -23.20 3.80
N ARG A 160 11.74 -23.29 3.06
CA ARG A 160 11.68 -22.99 1.62
C ARG A 160 11.36 -21.53 1.33
N HIS A 161 10.77 -20.80 2.28
CA HIS A 161 10.43 -19.40 2.09
C HIS A 161 11.23 -18.50 3.05
N PRO A 162 11.75 -17.36 2.56
CA PRO A 162 12.50 -16.44 3.40
C PRO A 162 11.62 -15.79 4.47
N ALA A 163 12.24 -15.55 5.63
CA ALA A 163 11.69 -14.71 6.69
C ALA A 163 12.04 -13.23 6.41
N MET A 164 11.03 -12.36 6.39
CA MET A 164 11.19 -10.92 6.17
C MET A 164 10.78 -10.13 7.41
N ALA A 165 11.66 -9.31 7.98
CA ALA A 165 11.26 -8.34 9.01
C ALA A 165 10.84 -7.02 8.35
N VAL A 166 9.88 -6.30 8.93
CA VAL A 166 9.43 -5.00 8.41
C VAL A 166 9.59 -3.89 9.46
N LEU A 167 10.45 -2.91 9.16
CA LEU A 167 10.80 -1.80 10.07
C LEU A 167 10.13 -0.48 9.70
N ALA A 168 9.90 0.36 10.71
CA ALA A 168 9.53 1.77 10.52
C ALA A 168 10.81 2.57 10.23
N GLU A 169 11.08 2.83 8.95
CA GLU A 169 12.29 3.52 8.51
C GLU A 169 13.63 2.84 8.89
N ALA A 170 14.74 3.34 8.33
CA ALA A 170 16.09 2.83 8.60
C ALA A 170 16.88 3.67 9.61
N GLY A 171 16.23 4.52 10.40
CA GLY A 171 16.88 5.38 11.41
C GLY A 171 17.48 4.63 12.61
N ASP A 172 18.19 5.36 13.48
CA ASP A 172 18.52 4.96 14.86
C ASP A 172 19.25 3.62 15.06
N GLY A 173 20.02 3.20 14.06
CA GLY A 173 20.77 1.94 14.12
C GLY A 173 19.90 0.68 14.09
N LYS A 174 18.61 0.80 13.75
CA LYS A 174 17.65 -0.33 13.75
C LYS A 174 18.12 -1.50 12.89
N VAL A 175 18.74 -1.22 11.74
CA VAL A 175 19.26 -2.26 10.85
C VAL A 175 20.43 -3.01 11.49
N LYS A 176 21.31 -2.32 12.25
CA LYS A 176 22.37 -2.99 13.03
C LYS A 176 21.77 -3.91 14.09
N LYS A 177 20.69 -3.48 14.75
CA LYS A 177 20.00 -4.27 15.78
C LYS A 177 19.36 -5.53 15.20
N ILE A 178 18.60 -5.43 14.10
CA ILE A 178 18.04 -6.61 13.42
C ILE A 178 19.15 -7.59 13.04
N ARG A 179 20.25 -7.11 12.47
CA ARG A 179 21.37 -8.01 12.11
C ARG A 179 21.99 -8.73 13.30
N ALA A 180 22.12 -8.04 14.43
CA ALA A 180 22.76 -8.58 15.62
C ALA A 180 21.83 -9.49 16.43
N LEU A 181 20.54 -9.16 16.49
CA LEU A 181 19.58 -9.75 17.42
C LEU A 181 18.51 -10.59 16.74
N ALA A 182 18.37 -10.50 15.41
CA ALA A 182 17.47 -11.31 14.59
C ALA A 182 18.15 -11.90 13.34
N PRO A 183 19.23 -12.70 13.51
CA PRO A 183 20.00 -13.26 12.41
C PRO A 183 19.23 -14.27 11.54
N SER A 184 18.07 -14.75 11.99
CA SER A 184 17.21 -15.63 11.18
C SER A 184 16.50 -14.89 10.05
N ILE A 185 16.47 -13.56 10.04
CA ILE A 185 15.85 -12.76 8.97
C ILE A 185 16.69 -12.80 7.70
N ASP A 186 16.04 -13.17 6.59
CA ASP A 186 16.66 -13.31 5.27
C ASP A 186 16.48 -12.04 4.42
N VAL A 187 15.37 -11.34 4.60
CA VAL A 187 15.00 -10.13 3.84
C VAL A 187 14.64 -8.98 4.76
N LEU A 188 15.13 -7.78 4.46
CA LEU A 188 14.76 -6.58 5.19
C LEU A 188 13.71 -5.78 4.43
N GLY A 189 12.51 -5.73 4.98
CA GLY A 189 11.47 -4.79 4.64
C GLY A 189 11.65 -3.47 5.40
N VAL A 190 11.50 -2.34 4.71
CA VAL A 190 11.46 -1.02 5.34
C VAL A 190 10.30 -0.21 4.79
N ASN A 191 9.43 0.27 5.68
CA ASN A 191 8.41 1.26 5.34
C ASN A 191 9.09 2.63 5.28
N SER A 192 8.99 3.32 4.14
CA SER A 192 9.66 4.59 3.91
C SER A 192 8.86 5.47 2.99
N TYR A 193 8.74 6.74 3.35
CA TYR A 193 7.84 7.68 2.70
C TYR A 193 8.56 8.98 2.34
N GLY A 194 8.14 9.57 1.24
CA GLY A 194 8.60 10.88 0.83
C GLY A 194 10.10 10.92 0.50
N ASP A 195 10.75 12.02 0.87
CA ASP A 195 12.10 12.34 0.42
C ASP A 195 13.21 11.52 1.12
N ALA A 196 12.84 10.65 2.07
CA ALA A 196 13.76 9.68 2.66
C ALA A 196 14.08 8.50 1.71
N LEU A 197 13.17 8.20 0.77
CA LEU A 197 13.24 7.05 -0.14
C LEU A 197 14.53 6.98 -0.97
N PRO A 198 14.98 8.05 -1.67
CA PRO A 198 16.19 7.98 -2.49
C PRO A 198 17.46 7.61 -1.69
N SER A 199 17.51 7.96 -0.40
CA SER A 199 18.66 7.68 0.47
C SER A 199 18.58 6.33 1.19
N LEU A 200 17.41 5.69 1.19
CA LEU A 200 17.12 4.53 2.03
C LEU A 200 18.09 3.36 1.81
N PRO A 201 18.35 2.89 0.56
CA PRO A 201 19.24 1.76 0.34
C PRO A 201 20.64 2.02 0.92
N LYS A 202 21.19 3.21 0.67
CA LYS A 202 22.49 3.63 1.22
C LYS A 202 22.50 3.58 2.75
N ARG A 203 21.51 4.17 3.42
CA ARG A 203 21.43 4.16 4.90
C ARG A 203 21.32 2.74 5.48
N VAL A 204 20.64 1.83 4.78
CA VAL A 204 20.55 0.42 5.15
C VAL A 204 21.89 -0.29 4.98
N ARG A 205 22.59 -0.05 3.86
CA ARG A 205 23.93 -0.62 3.59
C ARG A 205 24.99 -0.12 4.57
N GLU A 206 24.97 1.16 4.94
CA GLU A 206 25.88 1.76 5.94
C GLU A 206 25.72 1.15 7.35
N GLN A 207 24.59 0.50 7.60
CA GLN A 207 24.34 -0.27 8.81
C GLN A 207 24.72 -1.76 8.68
N GLY A 208 25.27 -2.15 7.53
CA GLY A 208 25.86 -3.45 7.26
C GLY A 208 24.91 -4.51 6.74
N TRP A 209 23.67 -4.17 6.36
CA TRP A 209 22.77 -5.15 5.74
C TRP A 209 23.24 -5.52 4.34
N THR A 210 23.50 -6.81 4.11
CA THR A 210 24.01 -7.33 2.84
C THR A 210 22.97 -8.07 2.00
N GLY A 211 21.82 -8.40 2.61
CA GLY A 211 20.73 -9.12 1.96
C GLY A 211 19.82 -8.25 1.09
N PRO A 212 18.73 -8.83 0.57
CA PRO A 212 17.71 -8.09 -0.17
C PRO A 212 17.06 -7.00 0.68
N ILE A 213 16.75 -5.86 0.05
CA ILE A 213 15.98 -4.77 0.63
C ILE A 213 14.66 -4.70 -0.13
N VAL A 214 13.54 -4.67 0.56
CA VAL A 214 12.22 -4.40 -0.03
C VAL A 214 11.66 -3.14 0.61
N VAL A 215 11.28 -2.14 -0.19
CA VAL A 215 10.51 -1.01 0.34
C VAL A 215 9.08 -1.50 0.54
N THR A 216 8.70 -1.80 1.78
CA THR A 216 7.46 -2.53 2.08
C THR A 216 6.22 -1.67 2.19
N GLU A 217 6.43 -0.35 2.26
CA GLU A 217 5.41 0.68 2.05
C GLU A 217 6.06 1.91 1.44
N LEU A 218 5.46 2.44 0.37
CA LEU A 218 5.68 3.77 -0.18
C LEU A 218 4.43 4.25 -0.91
N GLY A 219 4.29 5.56 -1.10
CA GLY A 219 3.14 6.13 -1.79
C GLY A 219 3.15 7.64 -1.75
N ALA A 220 2.08 8.23 -1.22
CA ALA A 220 2.06 9.64 -0.87
C ALA A 220 3.15 9.97 0.18
N ILE A 221 3.43 11.27 0.37
CA ILE A 221 4.25 11.70 1.51
C ILE A 221 3.55 11.32 2.82
N GLY A 222 4.33 11.01 3.86
CA GLY A 222 3.77 10.86 5.20
C GLY A 222 3.14 12.17 5.66
N GLN A 223 1.99 12.09 6.32
CA GLN A 223 1.26 13.26 6.83
C GLN A 223 2.11 14.16 7.73
N TRP A 224 3.09 13.59 8.44
CA TRP A 224 4.02 14.33 9.28
C TRP A 224 5.02 15.19 8.50
N GLN A 225 5.23 14.90 7.21
CA GLN A 225 6.11 15.67 6.30
C GLN A 225 5.36 16.79 5.58
N ALA A 226 4.03 16.78 5.61
CA ALA A 226 3.21 17.79 4.96
C ALA A 226 3.24 19.12 5.71
N GLY A 227 3.20 20.21 4.93
CA GLY A 227 3.00 21.56 5.44
C GLY A 227 1.71 21.67 6.26
N GLN A 228 1.66 22.68 7.14
CA GLN A 228 0.53 22.90 8.04
C GLN A 228 -0.05 24.30 7.89
N THR A 229 -1.37 24.38 8.03
CA THR A 229 -2.07 25.64 8.25
C THR A 229 -1.75 26.20 9.65
N PRO A 230 -2.03 27.49 9.92
CA PRO A 230 -1.86 28.07 11.26
C PRO A 230 -2.65 27.39 12.38
N TRP A 231 -3.73 26.66 12.05
CA TRP A 231 -4.52 25.88 13.02
C TRP A 231 -4.15 24.38 13.04
N GLY A 232 -3.01 24.01 12.45
CA GLY A 232 -2.42 22.67 12.56
C GLY A 232 -2.88 21.64 11.53
N ALA A 233 -3.88 21.96 10.70
CA ALA A 233 -4.37 21.07 9.64
C ALA A 233 -3.28 20.81 8.59
N ARG A 234 -3.07 19.54 8.22
CA ARG A 234 -2.05 19.12 7.25
C ARG A 234 -2.49 19.42 5.81
N ILE A 235 -1.61 19.97 5.00
CA ILE A 235 -1.91 20.28 3.59
C ILE A 235 -1.65 19.02 2.77
N GLU A 236 -2.72 18.41 2.28
CA GLU A 236 -2.63 17.19 1.48
C GLU A 236 -2.32 17.53 0.02
N PRO A 237 -1.37 16.84 -0.63
CA PRO A 237 -1.15 17.01 -2.06
C PRO A 237 -2.34 16.49 -2.88
N THR A 238 -2.56 17.08 -4.05
CA THR A 238 -3.51 16.56 -5.04
C THR A 238 -3.11 15.17 -5.51
N SER A 239 -4.04 14.41 -6.10
CA SER A 239 -3.72 13.11 -6.72
C SER A 239 -2.66 13.23 -7.81
N THR A 240 -2.59 14.38 -8.50
CA THR A 240 -1.56 14.65 -9.52
C THR A 240 -0.19 14.82 -8.91
N GLU A 241 -0.05 15.66 -7.88
CA GLU A 241 1.22 15.83 -7.17
C GLU A 241 1.70 14.52 -6.51
N LYS A 242 0.77 13.71 -5.98
CA LYS A 242 1.08 12.37 -5.44
C LYS A 242 1.65 11.46 -6.53
N ALA A 243 1.04 11.43 -7.70
CA ALA A 243 1.50 10.60 -8.82
C ALA A 243 2.89 11.04 -9.33
N GLU A 244 3.12 12.34 -9.46
CA GLU A 244 4.43 12.87 -9.87
C GLU A 244 5.53 12.53 -8.88
N ARG A 245 5.25 12.60 -7.58
CA ARG A 245 6.16 12.16 -6.51
C ARG A 245 6.42 10.67 -6.59
N LEU A 246 5.37 9.85 -6.71
CA LEU A 246 5.50 8.40 -6.85
C LEU A 246 6.40 8.01 -8.03
N ARG A 247 6.27 8.69 -9.18
CA ARG A 247 7.14 8.45 -10.36
C ARG A 247 8.61 8.66 -10.01
N ARG A 248 8.94 9.74 -9.30
CA ARG A 248 10.32 10.01 -8.87
C ARG A 248 10.81 8.98 -7.86
N TYR A 249 9.96 8.58 -6.91
CA TYR A 249 10.32 7.59 -5.90
C TYR A 249 10.62 6.23 -6.51
N LEU A 250 9.76 5.74 -7.41
CA LEU A 250 9.98 4.47 -8.11
C LEU A 250 11.24 4.50 -8.97
N ALA A 251 11.53 5.62 -9.65
CA ALA A 251 12.77 5.78 -10.40
C ALA A 251 14.01 5.73 -9.49
N ALA A 252 13.95 6.33 -8.31
CA ALA A 252 15.08 6.41 -7.38
C ALA A 252 15.45 5.07 -6.73
N ILE A 253 14.50 4.15 -6.52
CA ILE A 253 14.73 2.88 -5.80
C ILE A 253 14.89 1.65 -6.71
N LYS A 254 14.64 1.79 -8.02
CA LYS A 254 14.51 0.67 -8.96
C LYS A 254 15.72 -0.26 -9.04
N SER A 255 16.94 0.27 -8.96
CA SER A 255 18.20 -0.50 -9.11
C SER A 255 18.85 -0.89 -7.78
N GLU A 256 18.40 -0.32 -6.68
CA GLU A 256 19.09 -0.41 -5.37
C GLU A 256 18.40 -1.37 -4.39
N THR A 257 17.26 -1.94 -4.80
CA THR A 257 16.39 -2.77 -3.95
C THR A 257 15.95 -4.03 -4.72
N ALA A 258 15.51 -5.05 -3.99
CA ALA A 258 14.87 -6.24 -4.57
C ALA A 258 13.42 -5.96 -5.04
N GLY A 259 12.90 -4.77 -4.69
CA GLY A 259 11.63 -4.27 -5.16
C GLY A 259 10.87 -3.50 -4.07
N HIS A 260 9.57 -3.33 -4.30
CA HIS A 260 8.75 -2.43 -3.52
C HIS A 260 7.28 -2.83 -3.48
N ILE A 261 6.59 -2.36 -2.44
CA ILE A 261 5.17 -2.57 -2.16
C ILE A 261 4.54 -1.20 -1.89
N LEU A 262 3.65 -0.75 -2.77
CA LEU A 262 2.94 0.51 -2.58
C LEU A 262 1.85 0.38 -1.52
N PHE A 263 1.66 1.46 -0.77
CA PHE A 263 0.59 1.61 0.21
C PHE A 263 -0.31 2.79 -0.21
N LEU A 264 -1.62 2.62 -0.37
CA LEU A 264 -2.47 1.43 -0.17
C LEU A 264 -3.30 1.15 -1.44
N TRP A 265 -3.27 -0.07 -1.99
CA TRP A 265 -4.16 -0.48 -3.08
C TRP A 265 -5.57 -0.79 -2.53
N GLY A 266 -6.30 0.29 -2.32
CA GLY A 266 -7.55 0.33 -1.58
C GLY A 266 -7.81 1.75 -1.10
N GLN A 267 -8.63 1.89 -0.07
CA GLN A 267 -8.94 3.17 0.53
C GLN A 267 -9.09 3.03 2.04
N LYS A 268 -8.47 3.95 2.76
CA LYS A 268 -8.51 4.02 4.21
C LYS A 268 -8.61 5.46 4.69
N GLN A 269 -9.36 5.68 5.76
CA GLN A 269 -9.32 6.92 6.52
C GLN A 269 -8.01 7.00 7.30
N GLU A 270 -7.13 7.93 6.92
CA GLU A 270 -5.87 8.20 7.61
C GLU A 270 -5.46 9.67 7.40
N VAL A 271 -5.67 10.49 8.43
CA VAL A 271 -5.80 11.96 8.39
C VAL A 271 -6.97 12.44 7.54
N THR A 272 -7.09 11.95 6.31
CA THR A 272 -8.19 12.21 5.38
C THR A 272 -8.60 10.92 4.68
N PRO A 273 -9.77 10.87 4.01
CA PRO A 273 -10.17 9.71 3.23
C PRO A 273 -9.33 9.52 1.94
N THR A 274 -8.48 10.48 1.57
CA THR A 274 -7.75 10.46 0.29
C THR A 274 -6.24 10.39 0.45
N TRP A 275 -5.70 10.40 1.68
CA TRP A 275 -4.26 10.61 1.89
C TRP A 275 -3.39 9.54 1.21
N HIS A 276 -3.53 8.29 1.65
CA HIS A 276 -2.69 7.16 1.22
C HIS A 276 -3.35 6.19 0.23
N GLY A 277 -4.67 6.25 0.08
CA GLY A 277 -5.39 5.37 -0.84
C GLY A 277 -4.98 5.60 -2.29
N LEU A 278 -4.66 4.52 -3.00
CA LEU A 278 -4.41 4.52 -4.45
C LEU A 278 -5.70 4.40 -5.25
N LEU A 279 -6.78 3.99 -4.59
CA LEU A 279 -8.13 3.91 -5.13
C LEU A 279 -9.09 4.77 -4.30
N LEU A 280 -10.19 5.18 -4.90
CA LEU A 280 -11.34 5.69 -4.19
C LEU A 280 -12.21 4.53 -3.66
N PRO A 281 -13.18 4.78 -2.75
CA PRO A 281 -14.02 3.71 -2.19
C PRO A 281 -14.80 2.92 -3.25
N GLY A 282 -15.21 3.56 -4.36
CA GLY A 282 -15.88 2.89 -5.48
C GLY A 282 -14.93 2.03 -6.33
N GLY A 283 -13.62 2.12 -6.10
CA GLY A 283 -12.57 1.48 -6.87
C GLY A 283 -12.07 2.29 -8.05
N GLU A 284 -12.48 3.55 -8.17
CA GLU A 284 -11.94 4.45 -9.17
C GLU A 284 -10.44 4.60 -8.96
N TRP A 285 -9.69 4.44 -10.04
CA TRP A 285 -8.25 4.55 -10.01
C TRP A 285 -7.81 5.99 -10.34
N MET A 286 -6.63 6.37 -9.88
CA MET A 286 -6.10 7.72 -10.07
C MET A 286 -4.78 7.69 -10.85
N GLN A 287 -4.21 8.85 -11.16
CA GLN A 287 -2.96 8.97 -11.92
C GLN A 287 -1.80 8.13 -11.34
N ALA A 288 -1.80 7.82 -10.03
CA ALA A 288 -0.83 6.90 -9.45
C ALA A 288 -0.84 5.50 -10.10
N SER A 289 -2.00 5.02 -10.56
CA SER A 289 -2.12 3.74 -11.29
C SER A 289 -1.46 3.80 -12.67
N GLU A 290 -1.47 4.95 -13.35
CA GLU A 290 -0.70 5.14 -14.59
C GLU A 290 0.79 5.04 -14.33
N VAL A 291 1.26 5.65 -13.24
CA VAL A 291 2.67 5.59 -12.82
C VAL A 291 3.08 4.15 -12.49
N MET A 292 2.19 3.39 -11.85
CA MET A 292 2.40 1.95 -11.59
C MET A 292 2.52 1.17 -12.90
N ALA A 293 1.57 1.34 -13.82
CA ALA A 293 1.59 0.68 -15.13
C ALA A 293 2.87 1.00 -15.92
N GLU A 294 3.26 2.27 -15.98
CA GLU A 294 4.49 2.75 -16.61
C GLU A 294 5.73 2.09 -16.00
N ALA A 295 5.84 2.07 -14.66
CA ALA A 295 6.99 1.52 -13.97
C ALA A 295 7.08 -0.01 -14.08
N TRP A 296 5.95 -0.70 -14.20
CA TRP A 296 5.88 -2.16 -14.11
C TRP A 296 5.67 -2.85 -15.46
N GLY A 297 5.43 -2.07 -16.53
CA GLY A 297 5.20 -2.59 -17.88
C GLY A 297 3.79 -3.16 -18.07
N GLY A 298 2.82 -2.64 -17.31
CA GLY A 298 1.40 -2.97 -17.48
C GLY A 298 0.62 -1.87 -18.19
N HIS A 299 -0.71 -1.92 -18.07
CA HIS A 299 -1.61 -0.98 -18.73
C HIS A 299 -2.78 -0.60 -17.82
N THR A 300 -3.22 0.65 -17.92
CA THR A 300 -4.49 1.09 -17.33
C THR A 300 -5.67 0.53 -18.11
N PRO A 301 -6.87 0.43 -17.48
CA PRO A 301 -8.08 -0.01 -18.16
C PRO A 301 -8.35 0.77 -19.44
N GLY A 302 -8.41 0.07 -20.58
CA GLY A 302 -8.70 0.67 -21.89
C GLY A 302 -7.63 1.65 -22.42
N GLY A 303 -6.45 1.74 -21.78
CA GLY A 303 -5.45 2.76 -22.11
C GLY A 303 -5.85 4.18 -21.68
N ASN A 304 -6.91 4.31 -20.87
CA ASN A 304 -7.41 5.58 -20.37
C ASN A 304 -6.40 6.23 -19.40
N ARG A 305 -6.44 7.55 -19.28
CA ARG A 305 -5.63 8.36 -18.37
C ARG A 305 -6.54 9.11 -17.40
N ALA A 306 -6.21 9.07 -16.11
CA ALA A 306 -7.01 9.71 -15.10
C ALA A 306 -7.04 11.24 -15.29
N PRO A 307 -8.06 11.94 -14.75
CA PRO A 307 -8.03 13.40 -14.72
C PRO A 307 -6.79 13.93 -13.99
N ARG A 308 -6.44 15.19 -14.26
CA ARG A 308 -5.37 15.95 -13.60
C ARG A 308 -5.96 17.08 -12.80
N VAL A 309 -5.39 17.37 -11.64
CA VAL A 309 -5.76 18.55 -10.85
C VAL A 309 -4.56 19.48 -10.76
N ALA A 310 -4.73 20.71 -11.25
CA ALA A 310 -3.74 21.76 -11.10
C ALA A 310 -3.88 22.47 -9.75
N ALA A 311 -5.11 22.69 -9.28
CA ALA A 311 -5.37 23.26 -7.96
C ALA A 311 -6.83 23.13 -7.51
N LEU A 312 -7.04 23.15 -6.20
CA LEU A 312 -8.31 23.53 -5.58
C LEU A 312 -8.08 24.80 -4.77
N ARG A 313 -8.86 25.85 -5.04
CA ARG A 313 -8.64 27.18 -4.44
C ARG A 313 -9.89 27.71 -3.77
N LEU A 314 -9.69 28.40 -2.65
CA LEU A 314 -10.65 29.31 -2.05
C LEU A 314 -10.20 30.75 -2.38
N PRO A 315 -10.82 31.46 -3.34
CA PRO A 315 -10.30 32.74 -3.82
C PRO A 315 -10.13 33.81 -2.74
N ALA A 316 -10.99 33.80 -1.72
CA ALA A 316 -10.90 34.70 -0.56
C ALA A 316 -9.86 34.27 0.50
N GLY A 317 -9.19 33.13 0.29
CA GLY A 317 -8.26 32.53 1.23
C GLY A 317 -8.92 31.47 2.14
N PRO A 318 -8.12 30.81 2.99
CA PRO A 318 -8.57 29.66 3.77
C PRO A 318 -9.13 30.04 5.15
N VAL A 319 -9.43 31.31 5.38
CA VAL A 319 -10.10 31.82 6.60
C VAL A 319 -11.33 32.60 6.17
N ALA A 320 -12.50 32.20 6.69
CA ALA A 320 -13.78 32.82 6.40
C ALA A 320 -14.44 33.35 7.67
N GLU A 321 -15.17 34.45 7.55
CA GLU A 321 -16.03 34.97 8.61
C GLU A 321 -17.37 34.23 8.64
N ARG A 322 -17.90 33.98 9.83
CA ARG A 322 -19.24 33.42 10.02
C ARG A 322 -20.28 34.23 9.27
N GLY A 323 -21.23 33.53 8.64
CA GLY A 323 -22.33 34.15 7.90
C GLY A 323 -21.97 34.61 6.49
N ARG A 324 -20.69 34.53 6.09
CA ARG A 324 -20.28 34.75 4.71
C ARG A 324 -20.24 33.42 3.94
N PRO A 325 -20.72 33.39 2.70
CA PRO A 325 -20.55 32.22 1.84
C PRO A 325 -19.08 32.05 1.48
N ILE A 326 -18.66 30.80 1.31
CA ILE A 326 -17.28 30.45 0.92
C ILE A 326 -17.33 29.90 -0.50
N GLU A 327 -16.50 30.42 -1.39
CA GLU A 327 -16.41 29.96 -2.77
C GLU A 327 -15.17 29.11 -2.98
N ALA A 328 -15.33 28.05 -3.77
CA ALA A 328 -14.26 27.15 -4.16
C ALA A 328 -14.26 26.94 -5.68
N ARG A 329 -13.06 26.82 -6.24
CA ARG A 329 -12.84 26.51 -7.66
C ARG A 329 -11.83 25.40 -7.82
N LEU A 330 -12.23 24.35 -8.53
CA LEU A 330 -11.37 23.26 -8.95
C LEU A 330 -10.83 23.54 -10.35
N ASP A 331 -9.51 23.50 -10.50
CA ASP A 331 -8.84 23.50 -11.80
C ASP A 331 -8.41 22.07 -12.11
N ALA A 332 -9.20 21.41 -12.96
CA ALA A 332 -9.00 20.02 -13.36
C ALA A 332 -9.23 19.84 -14.86
N SER A 333 -8.50 18.91 -15.46
CA SER A 333 -8.57 18.57 -16.87
C SER A 333 -8.50 17.07 -17.08
N ASP A 334 -9.07 16.60 -18.18
CA ASP A 334 -8.95 15.20 -18.59
C ASP A 334 -7.98 15.08 -19.77
N PRO A 335 -6.90 14.27 -19.66
CA PRO A 335 -5.94 14.12 -20.75
C PRO A 335 -6.52 13.53 -22.04
N ASP A 336 -7.59 12.73 -21.95
CA ASP A 336 -8.27 12.07 -23.07
C ASP A 336 -9.45 12.88 -23.60
N GLY A 337 -9.75 14.03 -22.97
CA GLY A 337 -10.82 14.95 -23.36
C GLY A 337 -12.20 14.51 -22.87
N ASP A 338 -12.27 13.58 -21.92
CA ASP A 338 -13.55 13.15 -21.35
C ASP A 338 -14.20 14.25 -20.49
N LYS A 339 -15.54 14.26 -20.48
CA LYS A 339 -16.30 15.24 -19.71
C LYS A 339 -16.23 14.92 -18.21
N LEU A 340 -15.65 15.84 -17.45
CA LEU A 340 -15.52 15.68 -16.00
C LEU A 340 -16.84 15.94 -15.26
N THR A 341 -17.13 15.08 -14.28
CA THR A 341 -18.15 15.30 -13.24
C THR A 341 -17.45 15.47 -11.90
N VAL A 342 -17.75 16.55 -11.18
CA VAL A 342 -17.10 16.84 -9.89
C VAL A 342 -18.04 16.54 -8.74
N LYS A 343 -17.60 15.66 -7.84
CA LYS A 343 -18.24 15.43 -6.55
C LYS A 343 -17.55 16.25 -5.48
N TRP A 344 -18.35 17.01 -4.74
CA TRP A 344 -17.88 17.81 -3.62
C TRP A 344 -18.30 17.17 -2.30
N THR A 345 -17.42 17.19 -1.30
CA THR A 345 -17.70 16.69 0.05
C THR A 345 -17.06 17.64 1.05
N LEU A 346 -17.79 18.01 2.09
CA LEU A 346 -17.30 18.88 3.15
C LEU A 346 -17.30 18.12 4.46
N LEU A 347 -16.12 17.98 5.07
CA LEU A 347 -15.98 17.33 6.36
C LEU A 347 -15.46 18.34 7.40
N ALA A 348 -15.75 18.11 8.67
CA ALA A 348 -14.97 18.71 9.74
C ALA A 348 -13.49 18.26 9.61
N GLU A 349 -12.55 19.09 10.08
CA GLU A 349 -11.14 18.68 10.12
C GLU A 349 -10.93 17.54 11.13
N SER A 350 -10.17 16.53 10.73
CA SER A 350 -9.90 15.35 11.56
C SER A 350 -9.22 15.70 12.88
N THR A 351 -9.79 15.20 13.98
CA THR A 351 -9.23 15.32 15.33
C THR A 351 -8.75 13.98 15.89
N ASP A 352 -9.23 12.87 15.33
CA ASP A 352 -8.83 11.50 15.67
C ASP A 352 -7.61 11.09 14.84
N LEU A 353 -6.44 11.60 15.20
CA LEU A 353 -5.18 11.31 14.51
C LEU A 353 -4.47 10.15 15.21
N LYS A 354 -4.43 8.99 14.56
CA LYS A 354 -3.78 7.78 15.06
C LYS A 354 -2.44 7.57 14.35
N LYS A 355 -1.72 6.52 14.74
CA LYS A 355 -0.36 6.22 14.27
C LYS A 355 -0.18 4.73 13.98
N GLY A 356 0.89 4.39 13.26
CA GLY A 356 1.22 3.00 12.91
C GLY A 356 0.12 2.29 12.12
N GLY A 357 -0.64 3.05 11.31
CA GLY A 357 -1.74 2.50 10.52
C GLY A 357 -3.00 2.13 11.30
N ASP A 358 -3.14 2.51 12.57
CA ASP A 358 -4.37 2.27 13.34
C ASP A 358 -5.59 2.93 12.67
N ARG A 359 -6.77 2.35 12.86
CA ARG A 359 -8.01 2.85 12.26
C ARG A 359 -8.43 4.17 12.89
N GLU A 360 -8.71 5.16 12.05
CA GLU A 360 -9.27 6.45 12.44
C GLU A 360 -10.77 6.50 12.13
N SER A 361 -11.49 7.32 12.91
CA SER A 361 -12.88 7.66 12.62
C SER A 361 -13.00 8.68 11.48
N VAL A 362 -14.05 8.55 10.67
CA VAL A 362 -14.35 9.54 9.63
C VAL A 362 -14.97 10.78 10.29
N PRO A 363 -14.48 12.00 10.01
CA PRO A 363 -15.03 13.22 10.60
C PRO A 363 -16.48 13.47 10.19
N PRO A 364 -17.24 14.28 10.98
CA PRO A 364 -18.59 14.69 10.63
C PRO A 364 -18.71 15.31 9.22
N ASP A 365 -19.75 14.89 8.48
CA ASP A 365 -20.08 15.43 7.16
C ASP A 365 -20.97 16.68 7.27
N HIS A 366 -20.63 17.69 6.48
CA HIS A 366 -21.35 18.96 6.33
C HIS A 366 -21.69 19.26 4.86
N SER A 367 -21.70 18.23 4.00
CA SER A 367 -21.89 18.36 2.55
C SER A 367 -23.26 18.95 2.17
N ALA A 368 -24.25 18.89 3.07
CA ALA A 368 -25.54 19.57 2.91
C ALA A 368 -25.44 21.10 2.76
N ALA A 369 -24.34 21.71 3.24
CA ALA A 369 -24.04 23.14 3.08
C ALA A 369 -23.50 23.50 1.68
N ILE A 370 -23.22 22.52 0.82
CA ILE A 370 -22.64 22.76 -0.50
C ILE A 370 -23.75 23.02 -1.53
N ARG A 371 -23.53 24.02 -2.38
CA ARG A 371 -24.23 24.26 -3.66
C ARG A 371 -23.16 24.28 -4.74
N ALA A 372 -23.16 23.30 -5.64
CA ALA A 372 -22.09 23.13 -6.63
C ALA A 372 -22.64 23.05 -8.06
N GLU A 373 -21.85 23.58 -8.99
CA GLU A 373 -22.07 23.46 -10.43
C GLU A 373 -20.71 23.17 -11.08
N GLY A 374 -20.51 21.91 -11.49
CA GLY A 374 -19.24 21.45 -12.06
C GLY A 374 -18.05 21.76 -11.14
N SER A 375 -17.08 22.51 -11.66
CA SER A 375 -15.84 22.88 -10.97
C SER A 375 -15.97 24.06 -10.00
N TYR A 376 -17.17 24.62 -9.83
CA TYR A 376 -17.47 25.66 -8.84
C TYR A 376 -18.30 25.07 -7.70
N ALA A 377 -17.96 25.43 -6.46
CA ALA A 377 -18.78 25.16 -5.29
C ALA A 377 -18.90 26.40 -4.41
N ARG A 378 -20.09 26.62 -3.89
CA ARG A 378 -20.42 27.59 -2.86
C ARG A 378 -20.82 26.83 -1.61
N ILE A 379 -20.21 27.18 -0.48
CA ILE A 379 -20.55 26.65 0.83
C ILE A 379 -21.34 27.73 1.56
N ASP A 380 -22.56 27.38 1.97
CA ASP A 380 -23.41 28.25 2.78
C ASP A 380 -22.85 28.38 4.22
N SER A 381 -23.46 29.25 5.03
CA SER A 381 -22.92 29.57 6.37
C SER A 381 -22.73 28.32 7.24
N LEU A 382 -21.51 28.17 7.77
CA LEU A 382 -21.12 27.14 8.74
C LEU A 382 -20.95 27.75 10.15
N PRO A 383 -21.05 26.94 11.21
CA PRO A 383 -20.61 27.38 12.53
C PRO A 383 -19.08 27.54 12.59
N PRO A 384 -18.55 28.35 13.54
CA PRO A 384 -17.11 28.45 13.73
C PRO A 384 -16.45 27.09 13.93
N GLY A 385 -15.29 26.88 13.30
CA GLY A 385 -14.62 25.58 13.30
C GLY A 385 -13.62 25.42 12.16
N ASN A 386 -12.94 24.28 12.15
CA ASN A 386 -12.00 23.89 11.10
C ASN A 386 -12.66 22.81 10.23
N TYR A 387 -12.58 23.00 8.92
CA TYR A 387 -13.23 22.13 7.94
C TYR A 387 -12.27 21.83 6.78
N ARG A 388 -12.64 20.83 5.99
CA ARG A 388 -11.94 20.48 4.77
C ARG A 388 -12.92 20.22 3.65
N LEU A 389 -12.76 20.96 2.56
CA LEU A 389 -13.50 20.76 1.33
C LEU A 389 -12.72 19.81 0.42
N PHE A 390 -13.35 18.72 0.03
CA PHE A 390 -12.85 17.75 -0.93
C PHE A 390 -13.56 17.93 -2.27
N ALA A 391 -12.79 17.77 -3.35
CA ALA A 391 -13.29 17.71 -4.72
C ALA A 391 -12.73 16.45 -5.40
N VAL A 392 -13.63 15.69 -6.02
CA VAL A 392 -13.29 14.49 -6.79
C VAL A 392 -13.81 14.68 -8.22
N ALA A 393 -12.89 14.80 -9.19
CA ALA A 393 -13.23 14.86 -10.61
C ALA A 393 -13.23 13.44 -11.19
N HIS A 394 -14.39 12.98 -11.67
CA HIS A 394 -14.57 11.69 -12.33
C HIS A 394 -14.64 11.87 -13.85
N ASP A 395 -13.99 10.97 -14.59
CA ASP A 395 -13.99 10.96 -16.07
C ASP A 395 -15.20 10.21 -16.67
N GLY A 396 -15.92 9.42 -15.87
CA GLY A 396 -16.99 8.55 -16.34
C GLY A 396 -16.51 7.23 -16.99
N ARG A 397 -15.20 6.98 -17.02
CA ARG A 397 -14.54 5.74 -17.49
C ARG A 397 -13.89 4.93 -16.37
N GLY A 398 -14.14 5.33 -15.13
CA GLY A 398 -13.69 4.62 -13.93
C GLY A 398 -12.38 5.16 -13.35
N ALA A 399 -11.87 6.29 -13.85
CA ALA A 399 -10.78 7.01 -13.23
C ALA A 399 -11.28 8.28 -12.54
N ALA A 400 -10.47 8.78 -11.61
CA ALA A 400 -10.75 10.01 -10.90
C ALA A 400 -9.48 10.77 -10.52
N ALA A 401 -9.65 12.03 -10.13
CA ALA A 401 -8.61 12.83 -9.50
C ALA A 401 -9.15 13.55 -8.27
N THR A 402 -8.29 13.74 -7.27
CA THR A 402 -8.67 14.28 -5.97
C THR A 402 -7.85 15.52 -5.62
N ALA A 403 -8.52 16.46 -4.97
CA ALA A 403 -7.91 17.55 -4.24
C ALA A 403 -8.75 17.91 -3.03
N ASN A 404 -8.12 18.50 -2.03
CA ASN A 404 -8.84 19.08 -0.91
C ASN A 404 -8.13 20.33 -0.38
N VAL A 405 -8.88 21.15 0.35
CA VAL A 405 -8.36 22.38 0.96
C VAL A 405 -8.93 22.51 2.37
N PRO A 406 -8.07 22.59 3.41
CA PRO A 406 -8.52 22.94 4.75
C PRO A 406 -8.83 24.43 4.84
N PHE A 407 -9.86 24.78 5.60
CA PHE A 407 -10.20 26.16 5.91
C PHE A 407 -10.78 26.31 7.32
N GLN A 408 -10.76 27.52 7.83
CA GLN A 408 -11.28 27.88 9.15
C GLN A 408 -12.42 28.88 9.02
N VAL A 409 -13.51 28.67 9.75
CA VAL A 409 -14.60 29.63 9.94
C VAL A 409 -14.47 30.25 11.32
N ARG A 410 -14.51 31.58 11.39
CA ARG A 410 -14.38 32.37 12.63
C ARG A 410 -15.69 33.03 13.02
#